data_AF-A0A848MWH3-F1
#
_entry.id   AF-A0A848MWH3-F1
#
_cell.length_a   1.000
_cell.length_b   1.000
_cell.length_c   1.000
_cell.angle_alpha   90.00
_cell.angle_beta   90.00
_cell.angle_gamma   90.00
#
_symmetry.space_group_name_H-M   'P 1'
#
loop_
_entity.id
_entity.type
_entity.pdbx_description
1 polymer ?
#
loop_
_entity_poly.entity_id
_entity_poly.type
_entity_poly.pdbx_seq_one_letter_code
_entity_poly.pdbx_strand_id
1 'polypeptide(L)'
;MKEGKFLREGDSARKWYLVIKKDSQREYTNNGKDYIKYKIEFLDDCTYKATVTGKSDGKNAIRIGDIITNKIIETDHQFIKISSQYFNKTDEIILEKIE
;
A
#
# COMPACT_ATOMS: atom_id res chain seq x y z
N MET A 1 9.28 8.03 -1.76
CA MET A 1 7.97 7.91 -1.07
C MET A 1 8.11 8.32 0.39
N LYS A 2 7.12 9.03 0.97
CA LYS A 2 7.16 9.43 2.39
C LYS A 2 6.88 8.22 3.28
N GLU A 3 7.71 8.00 4.30
CA GLU A 3 7.37 7.06 5.37
C GLU A 3 6.20 7.59 6.19
N GLY A 4 5.40 6.67 6.73
CA GLY A 4 4.27 7.01 7.57
C GLY A 4 3.17 5.96 7.57
N LYS A 5 2.11 6.30 8.29
CA LYS A 5 0.84 5.57 8.29
C LYS A 5 -0.17 6.34 7.46
N PHE A 6 -0.89 5.62 6.62
CA PHE A 6 -1.80 6.17 5.63
C PHE A 6 -3.16 5.51 5.69
N LEU A 7 -4.20 6.27 5.37
CA LEU A 7 -5.56 5.80 5.11
C LEU A 7 -5.94 6.11 3.67
N ARG A 8 -6.94 5.40 3.14
CA ARG A 8 -7.64 5.90 1.95
C ARG A 8 -8.42 7.14 2.35
N GLU A 9 -8.42 8.16 1.51
CA GLU A 9 -9.20 9.37 1.75
C GLU A 9 -10.67 9.01 2.07
N GLY A 10 -11.18 9.54 3.19
CA GLY A 10 -12.53 9.27 3.65
C GLY A 10 -12.77 7.90 4.30
N ASP A 11 -11.75 7.04 4.42
CA ASP A 11 -11.88 5.72 5.05
C ASP A 11 -11.42 5.71 6.52
N SER A 12 -11.80 4.68 7.27
CA SER A 12 -11.42 4.53 8.69
C SER A 12 -10.25 3.57 8.88
N ALA A 13 -9.33 3.93 9.78
CA ALA A 13 -8.25 3.05 10.23
C ALA A 13 -8.72 1.70 10.79
N ARG A 14 -9.98 1.60 11.25
CA ARG A 14 -10.55 0.31 11.69
C ARG A 14 -10.78 -0.67 10.53
N LYS A 15 -11.02 -0.15 9.33
CA LYS A 15 -11.32 -0.94 8.15
C LYS A 15 -10.04 -1.30 7.39
N TRP A 16 -9.20 -0.30 7.10
CA TRP A 16 -7.93 -0.49 6.41
C TRP A 16 -6.96 0.63 6.73
N TYR A 17 -5.68 0.31 6.91
CA TYR A 17 -4.60 1.29 6.92
C TYR A 17 -3.31 0.69 6.37
N LEU A 18 -2.43 1.58 5.92
CA LEU A 18 -1.15 1.24 5.33
C LEU A 18 -0.01 1.84 6.13
N VAL A 19 1.04 1.07 6.38
CA VAL A 19 2.28 1.56 6.98
C VAL A 19 3.41 1.38 5.97
N ILE A 20 4.06 2.47 5.60
CA ILE A 20 5.21 2.47 4.71
C ILE A 20 6.45 2.90 5.49
N LYS A 21 7.50 2.10 5.36
CA LYS A 21 8.86 2.36 5.82
C LYS A 21 9.80 2.24 4.62
N LYS A 22 11.06 2.66 4.77
CA LYS A 22 12.10 2.73 3.74
C LYS A 22 12.04 1.64 2.67
N ASP A 23 11.95 0.39 3.08
CA ASP A 23 12.04 -0.81 2.23
C ASP A 23 10.86 -1.78 2.41
N SER A 24 9.85 -1.39 3.18
CA SER A 24 8.75 -2.28 3.52
C SER A 24 7.42 -1.57 3.63
N GLN A 25 6.38 -2.26 3.17
CA GLN A 25 5.01 -1.81 3.26
C GLN A 25 4.19 -2.87 4.00
N ARG A 26 3.22 -2.44 4.80
CA ARG A 26 2.25 -3.34 5.43
C ARG A 26 0.86 -2.77 5.34
N GLU A 27 -0.03 -3.54 4.76
CA GLU A 27 -1.47 -3.28 4.80
C GLU A 27 -2.07 -4.02 5.97
N TYR A 28 -3.01 -3.37 6.63
CA TYR A 28 -3.74 -3.92 7.77
C TYR A 28 -5.23 -3.81 7.52
N THR A 29 -5.97 -4.86 7.84
CA THR A 29 -7.43 -4.94 7.78
C THR A 29 -7.97 -5.52 9.08
N ASN A 30 -9.30 -5.59 9.22
CA ASN A 30 -9.95 -6.20 10.38
C ASN A 30 -9.44 -5.61 11.71
N ASN A 31 -9.44 -4.27 11.80
CA ASN A 31 -8.94 -3.52 12.95
C ASN A 31 -7.48 -3.86 13.32
N GLY A 32 -6.64 -4.12 12.32
CA GLY A 32 -5.21 -4.43 12.50
C GLY A 32 -4.90 -5.89 12.81
N LYS A 33 -5.91 -6.76 12.92
CA LYS A 33 -5.70 -8.20 13.16
C LYS A 33 -5.13 -8.90 11.95
N ASP A 34 -5.58 -8.50 10.76
CA ASP A 34 -5.13 -9.08 9.52
C ASP A 34 -4.13 -8.17 8.81
N TYR A 35 -3.12 -8.76 8.18
CA TYR A 35 -2.08 -8.01 7.49
C TYR A 35 -1.62 -8.67 6.19
N ILE A 36 -1.06 -7.84 5.32
CA ILE A 36 -0.22 -8.23 4.19
C ILE A 36 1.09 -7.44 4.28
N LYS A 37 2.22 -8.13 4.17
CA LYS A 37 3.57 -7.56 4.18
C LYS A 37 4.11 -7.53 2.76
N TYR A 38 4.79 -6.45 2.44
CA TYR A 38 5.44 -6.26 1.17
C TYR A 38 6.89 -5.81 1.38
N LYS A 39 7.77 -6.26 0.49
CA LYS A 39 9.07 -5.65 0.27
C LYS A 39 8.92 -4.60 -0.85
N ILE A 40 9.47 -3.41 -0.63
CA ILE A 40 9.47 -2.34 -1.63
C ILE A 40 10.79 -2.35 -2.40
N GLU A 41 10.71 -2.17 -3.71
CA GLU A 41 11.84 -1.90 -4.60
C GLU A 41 11.50 -0.70 -5.50
N PHE A 42 12.24 0.41 -5.36
CA PHE A 42 12.07 1.59 -6.20
C PHE A 42 12.72 1.34 -7.57
N LEU A 43 11.96 1.56 -8.64
CA LEU A 43 12.44 1.53 -10.02
C LEU A 43 12.96 2.91 -10.43
N ASP A 44 12.30 3.95 -9.94
CA ASP A 44 12.65 5.36 -10.07
C ASP A 44 12.05 6.14 -8.89
N ASP A 45 12.13 7.48 -8.93
CA ASP A 45 11.68 8.35 -7.83
C ASP A 45 10.17 8.28 -7.55
N CYS A 46 9.37 7.91 -8.55
CA CYS A 46 7.91 7.89 -8.49
C CYS A 46 7.32 6.49 -8.63
N THR A 47 8.08 5.51 -9.11
CA THR A 47 7.61 4.16 -9.42
C THR A 47 8.31 3.14 -8.53
N TYR A 48 7.53 2.27 -7.90
CA TYR A 48 8.04 1.19 -7.06
C TYR A 48 7.23 -0.09 -7.22
N LYS A 49 7.90 -1.23 -7.03
CA LYS A 49 7.26 -2.54 -6.89
C LYS A 49 7.09 -2.87 -5.43
N ALA A 50 5.93 -3.41 -5.08
CA ALA A 50 5.64 -3.98 -3.78
C ALA A 50 5.41 -5.49 -3.97
N THR A 51 6.37 -6.31 -3.52
CA THR A 51 6.29 -7.77 -3.61
C THR A 51 5.78 -8.34 -2.31
N VAL A 52 4.73 -9.16 -2.35
CA VAL A 52 4.13 -9.77 -1.16
C VAL A 52 5.09 -10.78 -0.55
N THR A 53 5.46 -10.58 0.71
CA THR A 53 6.38 -11.44 1.46
C THR A 53 5.72 -12.20 2.61
N GLY A 54 4.49 -11.85 2.97
CA GLY A 54 3.74 -12.57 4.00
C GLY A 54 2.34 -12.01 4.23
N LYS A 55 1.46 -12.81 4.81
CA LYS A 55 0.07 -12.44 5.11
C LYS A 55 -0.48 -13.29 6.26
N SER A 56 -1.46 -12.77 7.00
CA SER A 56 -2.17 -13.53 8.04
C SER A 56 -3.50 -14.10 7.55
N ASP A 57 -4.19 -13.39 6.64
CA ASP A 57 -5.51 -13.80 6.17
C ASP A 57 -5.42 -14.73 4.95
N GLY A 58 -5.67 -16.03 5.17
CA GLY A 58 -5.71 -17.03 4.10
C GLY A 58 -6.81 -16.81 3.04
N LYS A 59 -7.83 -15.99 3.31
CA LYS A 59 -8.97 -15.77 2.40
C LYS A 59 -8.72 -14.71 1.34
N ASN A 60 -7.82 -13.75 1.60
CA ASN A 60 -7.46 -12.73 0.60
C ASN A 60 -6.87 -13.39 -0.66
N ALA A 61 -7.29 -12.96 -1.85
CA ALA A 61 -6.83 -13.51 -3.12
C ALA A 61 -5.33 -13.27 -3.41
N ILE A 62 -4.73 -12.26 -2.78
CA ILE A 62 -3.30 -11.94 -2.86
C ILE A 62 -2.46 -13.10 -2.33
N ARG A 63 -1.45 -13.51 -3.10
CA ARG A 63 -0.53 -14.61 -2.80
C ARG A 63 0.85 -14.07 -2.46
N ILE A 64 1.59 -14.83 -1.65
CA ILE A 64 3.02 -14.56 -1.44
C ILE A 64 3.73 -14.71 -2.79
N GLY A 65 4.56 -13.72 -3.14
CA GLY A 65 5.20 -13.62 -4.44
C GLY A 65 4.48 -12.74 -5.47
N ASP A 66 3.21 -12.35 -5.23
CA ASP A 66 2.54 -11.39 -6.11
C ASP A 66 3.28 -10.04 -6.08
N ILE A 67 3.33 -9.39 -7.23
CA ILE A 67 4.00 -8.10 -7.41
C ILE A 67 2.95 -7.06 -7.80
N ILE A 68 2.93 -5.96 -7.06
CA ILE A 68 2.09 -4.79 -7.33
C ILE A 68 3.01 -3.67 -7.78
N THR A 69 2.77 -3.12 -8.96
CA THR A 69 3.51 -1.94 -9.44
C THR A 69 2.73 -0.70 -9.05
N ASN A 70 3.39 0.24 -8.39
CA ASN A 70 2.79 1.48 -7.92
C ASN A 70 3.52 2.67 -8.54
N LYS A 71 2.75 3.67 -8.96
CA LYS A 71 3.25 4.95 -9.45
C LYS A 71 2.63 6.09 -8.67
N ILE A 72 3.45 6.92 -8.06
CA ILE A 72 3.04 8.17 -7.43
C ILE A 72 2.68 9.13 -8.56
N ILE A 73 1.42 9.56 -8.60
CA ILE A 73 0.88 10.46 -9.63
C ILE A 73 0.98 11.91 -9.16
N GLU A 74 0.65 12.15 -7.90
CA GLU A 74 0.58 13.48 -7.31
C GLU A 74 0.78 13.40 -5.80
N THR A 75 1.36 14.46 -5.24
CA THR A 75 1.48 14.65 -3.79
C THR A 75 1.02 16.05 -3.43
N ASP A 76 0.17 16.17 -2.41
CA ASP A 76 -0.30 17.46 -1.91
C ASP A 76 -0.37 17.43 -0.38
N HIS A 77 0.47 18.22 0.31
CA HIS A 77 0.60 18.23 1.77
C HIS A 77 0.69 16.82 2.39
N GLN A 78 -0.41 16.34 2.98
CA GLN A 78 -0.57 15.04 3.63
C GLN A 78 -1.15 13.95 2.71
N PHE A 79 -1.58 14.33 1.50
CA PHE A 79 -2.18 13.44 0.52
C PHE A 79 -1.18 12.96 -0.53
N ILE A 80 -1.33 11.72 -0.96
CA ILE A 80 -0.57 11.10 -2.05
C ILE A 80 -1.56 10.33 -2.94
N LYS A 81 -1.61 10.67 -4.22
CA LYS A 81 -2.34 9.90 -5.22
C LYS A 81 -1.41 8.87 -5.85
N ILE A 82 -1.83 7.61 -5.82
CA ILE A 82 -1.06 6.47 -6.33
C ILE A 82 -1.91 5.74 -7.37
N SER A 83 -1.31 5.40 -8.51
CA SER A 83 -1.84 4.42 -9.45
C SER A 83 -1.20 3.06 -9.16
N SER A 84 -2.03 2.07 -8.86
CA SER A 84 -1.60 0.71 -8.50
C SER A 84 -2.05 -0.27 -9.59
N GLN A 85 -1.10 -1.00 -10.16
CA GLN A 85 -1.33 -2.04 -11.15
C GLN A 85 -1.15 -3.42 -10.53
N TYR A 86 -2.20 -4.23 -10.55
CA TYR A 86 -2.26 -5.56 -9.97
C TYR A 86 -3.37 -6.40 -10.63
N PHE A 87 -3.18 -7.72 -10.81
CA PHE A 87 -4.16 -8.62 -11.46
C PHE A 87 -4.74 -8.11 -12.79
N ASN A 88 -3.91 -7.54 -13.67
CA ASN A 88 -4.33 -6.91 -14.94
C ASN A 88 -5.34 -5.76 -14.78
N LYS A 89 -5.45 -5.19 -13.58
CA LYS A 89 -6.25 -4.00 -13.27
C LYS A 89 -5.33 -2.86 -12.88
N THR A 90 -5.83 -1.65 -13.08
CA THR A 90 -5.20 -0.41 -12.63
C THR A 90 -6.24 0.36 -11.84
N ASP A 91 -5.92 0.70 -10.59
CA ASP A 91 -6.77 1.52 -9.74
C ASP A 91 -5.98 2.74 -9.26
N GLU A 92 -6.67 3.87 -9.11
CA GLU A 92 -6.11 5.06 -8.48
C GLU A 92 -6.63 5.18 -7.05
N ILE A 93 -5.72 5.43 -6.11
CA ILE A 93 -6.01 5.52 -4.69
C ILE A 93 -5.41 6.82 -4.16
N ILE A 94 -6.22 7.59 -3.43
CA ILE A 94 -5.76 8.76 -2.68
C ILE A 94 -5.48 8.30 -1.24
N LEU A 95 -4.25 8.49 -0.80
CA LEU A 95 -3.78 8.17 0.54
C LEU A 95 -3.57 9.44 1.36
N GLU A 96 -4.16 9.49 2.55
CA GLU A 96 -3.95 10.54 3.54
C GLU A 96 -2.97 10.04 4.61
N LYS A 97 -1.87 10.76 4.84
CA LYS A 97 -0.92 10.49 5.92
C LYS A 97 -1.52 10.94 7.25
N ILE A 98 -1.58 10.02 8.22
CA ILE A 98 -2.13 10.27 9.56
C ILE A 98 -1.10 10.22 10.69
N GLU A 99 0.02 9.54 10.49
CA GLU A 99 1.16 9.46 11.42
C GLU A 99 2.48 9.41 10.65
#